data_AF-A0A1B9C066-F1
#
_entry.id   AF-A0A1B9C066-F1
#
_cell.length_a   1.000
_cell.length_b   1.000
_cell.length_c   1.000
_cell.angle_alpha   90.00
_cell.angle_beta   90.00
_cell.angle_gamma   90.00
#
_symmetry.space_group_name_H-M   'P 1'
#
loop_
_entity.id
_entity.type
_entity.pdbx_description
1 polymer ?
#
loop_
_entity_poly.entity_id
_entity_poly.type
_entity_poly.pdbx_seq_one_letter_code
_entity_poly.pdbx_strand_id
1 'polypeptide(L)'
;MALALSLGLSACAQMVQVNPQQSAADAVAVQAGRERILALSPAVNTRQLAPVEKALNAAREAVTRGDHVYAERQTLLARVLLDNIQTRLNAAPNSQRAALQSQIGNLQSQIATTHQQIDATKAQIAKEAS
;
A
#
# COMPACT_ATOMS: atom_id res chain seq x y z
N MET A 1 -9.37 67.05 -18.64
CA MET A 1 -10.45 66.17 -18.18
C MET A 1 -9.99 64.74 -18.41
N ALA A 2 -9.96 63.97 -17.32
CA ALA A 2 -9.69 62.54 -17.29
C ALA A 2 -10.90 61.72 -17.76
N LEU A 3 -10.66 60.43 -18.04
CA LEU A 3 -11.54 59.22 -18.01
C LEU A 3 -11.19 58.35 -19.23
N ALA A 4 -11.01 57.04 -19.17
CA ALA A 4 -10.87 56.07 -18.09
C ALA A 4 -10.38 54.76 -18.76
N LEU A 5 -9.54 53.99 -18.07
CA LEU A 5 -9.21 52.62 -18.44
C LEU A 5 -10.46 51.73 -18.35
N SER A 6 -10.67 50.85 -19.34
CA SER A 6 -11.51 49.66 -19.18
C SER A 6 -10.93 48.45 -19.92
N LEU A 7 -10.16 47.70 -19.15
CA LEU A 7 -9.88 46.27 -19.20
C LEU A 7 -10.82 45.46 -20.11
N GLY A 8 -10.23 44.72 -21.04
CA GLY A 8 -10.84 43.55 -21.68
C GLY A 8 -9.96 42.34 -21.45
N LEU A 9 -9.98 41.80 -20.23
CA LEU A 9 -9.37 40.54 -19.83
C LEU A 9 -10.04 39.37 -20.58
N SER A 10 -9.65 39.12 -21.83
CA SER A 10 -9.96 37.86 -22.51
C SER A 10 -8.77 36.91 -22.41
N ALA A 11 -8.31 36.67 -21.19
CA ALA A 11 -7.64 35.41 -20.88
C ALA A 11 -8.74 34.36 -20.89
N CYS A 12 -8.91 33.70 -22.04
CA CYS A 12 -9.77 32.54 -22.16
C CYS A 12 -9.34 31.54 -21.09
N ALA A 13 -10.14 31.40 -20.03
CA ALA A 13 -10.15 30.21 -19.22
C ALA A 13 -10.56 29.08 -20.16
N GLN A 14 -9.58 28.46 -20.82
CA GLN A 14 -9.76 27.22 -21.56
C GLN A 14 -10.16 26.19 -20.52
N MET A 15 -11.47 26.04 -20.32
CA MET A 15 -12.04 24.90 -19.60
C MET A 15 -11.48 23.67 -20.32
N VAL A 16 -10.53 22.98 -19.68
CA VAL A 16 -9.99 21.72 -20.18
C VAL A 16 -11.17 20.76 -20.22
N GLN A 17 -11.74 20.60 -21.39
CA GLN A 17 -12.89 19.73 -21.61
C GLN A 17 -12.35 18.31 -21.54
N VAL A 18 -12.43 17.72 -20.34
CA VAL A 18 -11.89 16.38 -20.09
C VAL A 18 -12.72 15.41 -20.93
N ASN A 19 -12.08 14.80 -21.94
CA ASN A 19 -12.72 13.77 -22.74
C ASN A 19 -13.11 12.61 -21.79
N PRO A 20 -14.40 12.27 -21.65
CA PRO A 20 -14.85 11.24 -20.73
C PRO A 20 -14.25 9.87 -21.05
N GLN A 21 -13.95 9.61 -22.32
CA GLN A 21 -13.26 8.39 -22.73
C GLN A 21 -11.81 8.34 -22.24
N GLN A 22 -11.10 9.46 -22.33
CA GLN A 22 -9.72 9.59 -21.83
C GLN A 22 -9.69 9.47 -20.31
N SER A 23 -10.60 10.15 -19.62
CA SER A 23 -10.70 10.11 -18.15
C SER A 23 -10.97 8.70 -17.63
N ALA A 24 -11.88 7.95 -18.27
CA ALA A 24 -12.17 6.57 -17.90
C ALA A 24 -10.95 5.65 -18.17
N ALA A 25 -10.27 5.82 -19.30
CA ALA A 25 -9.07 5.05 -19.61
C ALA A 25 -7.93 5.30 -18.59
N ASP A 26 -7.73 6.56 -18.22
CA ASP A 26 -6.72 6.96 -17.23
C ASP A 26 -7.03 6.38 -15.85
N ALA A 27 -8.30 6.42 -15.43
CA ALA A 27 -8.74 5.84 -14.16
C ALA A 27 -8.49 4.32 -14.11
N VAL A 28 -8.76 3.61 -15.20
CA VAL A 28 -8.43 2.18 -15.34
C VAL A 28 -6.92 1.95 -15.28
N ALA A 29 -6.12 2.79 -15.95
CA ALA A 29 -4.67 2.69 -15.95
C ALA A 29 -4.07 2.88 -14.55
N VAL A 30 -4.59 3.82 -13.75
CA VAL A 30 -4.18 4.02 -12.35
C VAL A 30 -4.40 2.75 -11.53
N GLN A 31 -5.57 2.13 -11.62
CA GLN A 31 -5.84 0.91 -10.87
C GLN A 31 -5.02 -0.28 -11.40
N ALA A 32 -4.76 -0.36 -12.70
CA ALA A 32 -3.86 -1.36 -13.27
C ALA A 32 -2.40 -1.22 -12.79
N GLY A 33 -1.91 0.02 -12.66
CA GLY A 33 -0.59 0.27 -12.06
C GLY A 33 -0.54 -0.19 -10.61
N ARG A 34 -1.61 0.07 -9.85
CA ARG A 34 -1.71 -0.33 -8.45
C ARG A 34 -1.81 -1.84 -8.26
N GLU A 35 -2.56 -2.53 -9.11
CA GLU A 35 -2.60 -3.99 -9.18
C GLU A 35 -1.18 -4.57 -9.37
N ARG A 36 -0.43 -4.07 -10.36
CA ARG A 36 0.98 -4.48 -10.57
C ARG A 36 1.87 -4.24 -9.37
N ILE A 37 1.75 -3.09 -8.71
CA ILE A 37 2.54 -2.80 -7.50
C ILE A 37 2.23 -3.82 -6.40
N LEU A 38 0.96 -4.15 -6.18
CA LEU A 38 0.58 -5.16 -5.20
C LEU A 38 1.04 -6.57 -5.59
N ALA A 39 1.05 -6.90 -6.88
CA ALA A 39 1.54 -8.19 -7.38
C ALA A 39 3.03 -8.43 -7.09
N LEU A 40 3.82 -7.36 -6.89
CA LEU A 40 5.23 -7.47 -6.50
C LEU A 40 5.41 -7.84 -5.02
N SER A 41 4.35 -7.73 -4.20
CA SER A 41 4.43 -8.09 -2.79
C SER A 41 4.41 -9.61 -2.61
N PRO A 42 5.39 -10.21 -1.90
CA PRO A 42 5.39 -11.65 -1.63
C PRO A 42 4.23 -12.10 -0.74
N ALA A 43 3.55 -11.16 -0.07
CA ALA A 43 2.39 -11.43 0.77
C ALA A 43 1.06 -11.42 -0.03
N VAL A 44 1.08 -11.03 -1.30
CA VAL A 44 -0.10 -11.04 -2.19
C VAL A 44 0.03 -12.20 -3.15
N ASN A 45 -0.99 -13.05 -3.22
CA ASN A 45 -1.01 -14.14 -4.20
C ASN A 45 -1.87 -13.79 -5.43
N THR A 46 -1.61 -14.47 -6.54
CA THR A 46 -2.35 -14.29 -7.81
C THR A 46 -3.84 -14.54 -7.67
N ARG A 47 -4.27 -15.45 -6.78
CA ARG A 47 -5.71 -15.71 -6.52
C ARG A 47 -6.43 -14.52 -5.89
N GLN A 48 -5.74 -13.73 -5.08
CA GLN A 48 -6.28 -12.51 -4.48
C GLN A 48 -6.43 -11.39 -5.51
N LEU A 49 -5.57 -11.37 -6.53
CA LEU A 49 -5.61 -10.38 -7.62
C LEU A 49 -6.58 -10.76 -8.75
N ALA A 50 -6.90 -12.04 -8.94
CA ALA A 50 -7.79 -12.49 -10.03
C ALA A 50 -9.15 -11.74 -10.10
N PRO A 51 -9.84 -11.41 -8.99
CA PRO A 51 -11.05 -10.58 -9.05
C PRO A 51 -10.78 -9.14 -9.52
N VAL A 52 -9.63 -8.57 -9.17
CA VAL A 52 -9.18 -7.24 -9.63
C VAL A 52 -8.91 -7.28 -11.12
N GLU A 53 -8.15 -8.27 -11.60
CA GLU A 53 -7.85 -8.44 -13.03
C GLU A 53 -9.12 -8.56 -13.86
N LYS A 54 -10.10 -9.33 -13.38
CA LYS A 54 -11.40 -9.47 -14.03
C LYS A 54 -12.15 -8.14 -14.13
N ALA A 55 -12.18 -7.37 -13.03
CA ALA A 55 -12.82 -6.06 -13.02
C ALA A 55 -12.11 -5.06 -13.95
N LEU A 56 -10.77 -5.04 -13.95
CA LEU A 56 -9.98 -4.17 -14.84
C LEU A 56 -10.17 -4.53 -16.31
N ASN A 57 -10.23 -5.82 -16.66
CA ASN A 57 -10.50 -6.24 -18.04
C ASN A 57 -11.92 -5.82 -18.47
N ALA A 58 -12.93 -6.03 -17.62
CA ALA A 58 -14.29 -5.56 -17.90
C ALA A 58 -14.36 -4.04 -18.06
N ALA A 59 -13.59 -3.28 -17.27
CA ALA A 59 -13.51 -1.83 -17.40
C ALA A 59 -12.86 -1.40 -18.72
N ARG A 60 -11.76 -2.06 -19.14
CA ARG A 60 -11.10 -1.80 -20.43
C ARG A 60 -12.05 -2.06 -21.61
N GLU A 61 -12.76 -3.18 -21.60
CA GLU A 61 -13.77 -3.51 -22.61
C GLU A 61 -14.94 -2.52 -22.63
N ALA A 62 -15.32 -1.98 -21.47
CA ALA A 62 -16.35 -0.96 -21.38
C ALA A 62 -15.88 0.37 -21.99
N VAL A 63 -14.62 0.78 -21.73
CA VAL A 63 -14.00 1.97 -22.35
C VAL A 63 -13.95 1.85 -23.87
N THR A 64 -13.57 0.69 -24.41
CA THR A 64 -13.50 0.49 -25.87
C THR A 64 -14.88 0.53 -26.53
N ARG A 65 -15.93 0.12 -25.81
CA ARG A 65 -17.33 0.19 -26.27
C ARG A 65 -17.98 1.56 -26.06
N GLY A 66 -17.31 2.50 -25.38
CA GLY A 66 -17.90 3.80 -25.02
C GLY A 66 -18.91 3.74 -23.87
N ASP A 67 -19.00 2.62 -23.14
CA ASP A 67 -19.87 2.49 -21.96
C ASP A 67 -19.15 3.01 -20.72
N HIS A 68 -19.14 4.32 -20.57
CA HIS A 68 -18.38 5.01 -19.51
C HIS A 68 -18.92 4.72 -18.10
N VAL A 69 -20.23 4.54 -17.95
CA VAL A 69 -20.85 4.25 -16.65
C VAL A 69 -20.45 2.85 -16.18
N TYR A 70 -20.49 1.87 -17.08
CA TYR A 70 -20.04 0.53 -16.73
C TYR A 70 -18.53 0.49 -16.49
N ALA A 71 -17.73 1.21 -17.29
CA ALA A 71 -16.28 1.33 -17.09
C ALA A 71 -15.94 1.89 -15.71
N GLU A 72 -16.62 2.96 -15.29
CA GLU A 72 -16.44 3.57 -13.98
C GLU A 72 -16.79 2.60 -12.85
N ARG A 73 -17.94 1.92 -12.94
CA ARG A 73 -18.36 0.93 -11.94
C ARG A 73 -17.34 -0.20 -11.79
N GLN A 74 -16.83 -0.73 -12.89
CA GLN A 74 -15.82 -1.79 -12.86
C GLN A 74 -14.48 -1.28 -12.31
N THR A 75 -14.12 -0.03 -12.59
CA THR A 75 -12.92 0.62 -12.04
C THR A 75 -13.05 0.84 -10.53
N LEU A 76 -14.22 1.26 -10.05
CA LEU A 76 -14.52 1.38 -8.62
C LEU A 76 -14.47 0.03 -7.92
N LEU A 77 -15.01 -1.02 -8.54
CA LEU A 77 -14.90 -2.38 -8.02
C LEU A 77 -13.43 -2.80 -7.88
N ALA A 78 -12.62 -2.60 -8.92
CA ALA A 78 -11.18 -2.88 -8.89
C ALA A 78 -10.50 -2.11 -7.75
N ARG A 79 -10.83 -0.82 -7.58
CA ARG A 79 -10.29 0.02 -6.50
C ARG A 79 -10.61 -0.53 -5.11
N VAL A 80 -11.87 -0.88 -4.85
CA VAL A 80 -12.31 -1.42 -3.55
C VAL A 80 -11.63 -2.75 -3.24
N LEU A 81 -11.48 -3.62 -4.25
CA LEU A 81 -10.77 -4.89 -4.10
C LEU A 81 -9.28 -4.65 -3.77
N LEU A 82 -8.61 -3.72 -4.47
CA LEU A 82 -7.23 -3.33 -4.18
C LEU A 82 -7.08 -2.70 -2.79
N ASP A 83 -8.04 -1.87 -2.37
CA ASP A 83 -8.08 -1.28 -1.02
C ASP A 83 -8.18 -2.39 0.04
N ASN A 84 -9.04 -3.39 -0.17
CA ASN A 84 -9.17 -4.52 0.74
C ASN A 84 -7.85 -5.31 0.88
N ILE A 85 -7.17 -5.58 -0.24
CA ILE A 85 -5.87 -6.26 -0.24
C ILE A 85 -4.85 -5.41 0.52
N GLN A 86 -4.79 -4.10 0.27
CA GLN A 86 -3.89 -3.18 0.97
C GLN A 86 -4.17 -3.14 2.47
N THR A 87 -5.44 -3.06 2.89
CA THR A 87 -5.81 -3.08 4.30
C THR A 87 -5.36 -4.36 4.96
N ARG A 88 -5.55 -5.52 4.31
CA ARG A 88 -5.10 -6.81 4.85
C ARG A 88 -3.58 -6.91 4.94
N LEU A 89 -2.84 -6.35 3.99
CA LEU A 89 -1.38 -6.27 4.06
C LEU A 89 -0.92 -5.40 5.23
N ASN A 90 -1.57 -4.25 5.43
CA ASN A 90 -1.23 -3.33 6.52
C ASN A 90 -1.62 -3.90 7.90
N ALA A 91 -2.72 -4.67 7.96
CA ALA A 91 -3.23 -5.28 9.18
C ALA A 91 -2.61 -6.65 9.48
N ALA A 92 -1.94 -7.27 8.50
CA ALA A 92 -1.20 -8.50 8.73
C ALA A 92 -0.20 -8.20 9.86
N PRO A 93 -0.27 -8.94 11.00
CA PRO A 93 0.80 -8.85 11.96
C PRO A 93 2.06 -9.17 11.17
N ASN A 94 3.07 -8.32 11.27
CA ASN A 94 4.42 -8.71 10.91
C ASN A 94 4.79 -9.83 11.89
N SER A 95 4.25 -11.03 11.67
CA SER A 95 4.36 -12.23 12.51
C SER A 95 5.82 -12.60 12.64
N GLN A 96 6.60 -12.32 11.60
CA GLN A 96 8.05 -12.34 11.62
C GLN A 96 8.64 -11.33 12.61
N ARG A 97 8.15 -10.09 12.67
CA ARG A 97 8.63 -9.07 13.63
C ARG A 97 8.23 -9.41 15.06
N ALA A 98 7.02 -9.94 15.28
CA ALA A 98 6.59 -10.41 16.60
C ALA A 98 7.41 -11.62 17.07
N ALA A 99 7.68 -12.57 16.17
CA ALA A 99 8.56 -13.72 16.45
C ALA A 99 10.00 -13.27 16.75
N LEU A 100 10.55 -12.33 15.98
CA LEU A 100 11.87 -11.75 16.22
C LEU A 100 11.93 -11.00 17.55
N GLN A 101 10.90 -10.22 17.89
CA GLN A 101 10.82 -9.54 19.20
C GLN A 101 10.79 -10.53 20.36
N SER A 102 10.05 -11.64 20.22
CA SER A 102 10.02 -12.71 21.23
C SER A 102 11.39 -13.40 21.35
N GLN A 103 12.05 -13.71 20.23
CA GLN A 103 13.42 -14.26 20.24
C GLN A 103 14.41 -13.32 20.93
N ILE A 104 14.34 -12.01 20.64
CA ILE A 104 15.19 -11.00 21.30
C ILE A 104 14.96 -11.02 22.82
N GLY A 105 13.71 -11.03 23.27
CA GLY A 105 13.38 -11.10 24.69
C GLY A 105 13.93 -12.36 25.37
N ASN A 106 13.77 -13.52 24.73
CA ASN A 106 14.30 -14.79 25.24
C ASN A 106 15.83 -14.78 25.34
N LEU A 107 16.52 -14.26 24.31
CA LEU A 107 17.98 -14.14 24.31
C LEU A 107 18.47 -13.17 25.40
N GLN A 108 17.77 -12.05 25.61
CA GLN A 108 18.08 -11.11 26.70
C GLN A 108 17.97 -11.77 28.07
N SER A 109 16.93 -12.59 28.30
CA SER A 109 16.77 -13.34 29.56
C SER A 109 17.86 -14.41 29.75
N GLN A 110 18.26 -15.09 28.67
CA GLN A 110 19.37 -16.07 28.72
C GLN A 110 20.68 -15.38 29.08
N ILE A 111 21.00 -14.25 28.45
CA ILE A 111 22.20 -13.44 28.76
C ILE A 111 22.21 -13.06 30.25
N ALA A 112 21.11 -12.53 30.77
CA ALA A 112 21.02 -12.15 32.19
C ALA A 112 21.26 -13.33 33.13
N THR A 113 20.68 -14.50 32.82
CA THR A 113 20.88 -15.73 33.60
C THR A 113 22.34 -16.18 33.57
N THR A 114 22.96 -16.18 32.39
CA THR A 114 24.37 -16.55 32.22
C THR A 114 25.29 -15.60 33.00
N HIS A 115 25.02 -14.30 32.99
CA HIS A 115 25.78 -13.34 33.79
C HIS A 115 25.70 -13.64 35.29
N GLN A 116 24.50 -13.92 35.82
CA GLN A 116 24.32 -14.30 37.23
C GLN A 116 25.09 -15.58 37.58
N GLN A 117 25.08 -16.58 36.70
CA GLN A 117 25.84 -17.82 36.89
C GLN A 117 27.35 -17.58 36.89
N ILE A 118 27.85 -16.71 36.01
CA ILE A 118 29.26 -16.31 35.97
C ILE A 118 29.66 -15.63 37.28
N ASP A 119 28.85 -14.70 37.78
CA ASP A 119 29.15 -13.97 39.01
C ASP A 119 29.13 -14.89 40.24
N ALA A 120 28.17 -15.81 40.31
CA ALA A 120 28.12 -16.84 41.35
C ALA A 120 29.37 -17.74 41.31
N THR A 121 29.78 -18.17 40.11
CA THR A 121 30.97 -19.01 39.93
C THR A 121 32.24 -18.27 40.35
N LYS A 122 32.38 -16.99 39.99
CA LYS A 122 33.52 -16.17 40.42
C LYS A 122 33.59 -16.05 41.95
N ALA A 123 32.45 -15.82 42.61
CA ALA A 123 32.39 -15.73 44.06
C ALA A 123 32.79 -17.06 44.74
N GLN A 124 32.35 -18.18 44.17
CA GLN A 124 32.72 -19.52 44.65
C GLN A 124 34.23 -19.76 44.54
N ILE A 125 34.84 -19.45 43.39
CA ILE A 125 36.30 -19.58 43.17
C ILE A 125 37.08 -18.73 44.18
N ALA A 126 36.64 -17.49 44.42
CA ALA A 126 37.30 -16.61 45.40
C ALA A 126 37.25 -17.20 46.82
N LYS A 127 36.13 -17.83 47.20
CA LYS A 127 35.96 -18.50 48.50
C LYS A 127 36.83 -19.75 48.63
N GLU A 128 37.02 -20.51 47.55
CA GLU A 128 37.87 -21.71 47.56
C GLU A 128 39.37 -21.39 47.52
N ALA A 129 39.73 -20.19 47.05
CA ALA A 129 41.11 -19.71 46.99
C ALA A 129 41.58 -18.95 48.26
N SER A 130 40.70 -18.79 49.26
CA SER A 130 41.00 -18.14 50.56
C SER A 130 41.13 -19.16 51.68
#